data_AF-A0AB74EP91-F1
#
_entry.id   AF-A0AB74EP91-F1
#
_cell.length_a   1.000
_cell.length_b   1.000
_cell.length_c   1.000
_cell.angle_alpha   90.00
_cell.angle_beta   90.00
_cell.angle_gamma   90.00
#
_symmetry.space_group_name_H-M   'P 1'
#
loop_
_entity.id
_entity.type
_entity.pdbx_description
1 polymer ?
#
loop_
_entity_poly.entity_id
_entity_poly.type
_entity_poly.pdbx_seq_one_letter_code
_entity_poly.pdbx_strand_id
1 'polypeptide(L)'
;MKVDVKSDIELLNVSSPRNIYQAGCMRTLYDDGCKVNREKFTVNGRVTENSRTGTVLKHNLTQPDGWFSQGVIKFAGGRNAGLSRTVKAHGGNTFELALRLPYPPQAGDAFKVYPGCDKRRDTCKDKFDNIVHFRGFPFIPSADTVV
;
A
#
# COMPACT_ATOMS: atom_id res chain seq x y z
N MET A 1 -14.95 30.49 -1.78
CA MET A 1 -14.70 29.09 -2.16
C MET A 1 -15.94 28.58 -2.86
N LYS A 2 -15.87 28.32 -4.18
CA LYS A 2 -16.95 27.66 -4.93
C LYS A 2 -16.73 26.15 -4.85
N VAL A 3 -17.77 25.39 -4.56
CA VAL A 3 -17.76 23.93 -4.53
C VAL A 3 -18.81 23.45 -5.51
N ASP A 4 -18.39 22.70 -6.52
CA ASP A 4 -19.30 22.03 -7.45
C ASP A 4 -19.80 20.73 -6.80
N VAL A 5 -21.11 20.66 -6.57
CA VAL A 5 -21.77 19.46 -6.06
C VAL A 5 -22.15 18.59 -7.25
N LYS A 6 -21.53 17.42 -7.35
CA LYS A 6 -21.88 16.42 -8.36
C LYS A 6 -23.16 15.70 -7.95
N SER A 7 -23.97 15.34 -8.94
CA SER A 7 -25.19 14.54 -8.76
C SER A 7 -24.84 13.06 -8.53
N ASP A 8 -25.69 12.34 -7.81
CA ASP A 8 -25.54 10.91 -7.52
C ASP A 8 -25.50 10.03 -8.79
N ILE A 9 -25.99 10.53 -9.93
CA ILE A 9 -25.88 9.85 -11.24
C ILE A 9 -24.43 9.61 -11.65
N GLU A 10 -23.48 10.37 -11.13
CA GLU A 10 -22.05 10.18 -11.40
C GLU A 10 -21.55 8.81 -10.90
N LEU A 11 -22.21 8.23 -9.89
CA LEU A 11 -21.90 6.87 -9.40
C LEU A 11 -22.16 5.78 -10.45
N LEU A 12 -23.01 6.06 -11.44
CA LEU A 12 -23.31 5.15 -12.55
C LEU A 12 -22.20 5.17 -13.62
N ASN A 13 -21.35 6.19 -13.65
CA ASN A 13 -20.19 6.30 -14.56
C ASN A 13 -19.02 5.39 -14.13
N VAL A 14 -19.31 4.21 -13.57
CA VAL A 14 -18.32 3.19 -13.25
C VAL A 14 -18.15 2.23 -14.43
N SER A 15 -16.91 1.88 -14.76
CA SER A 15 -16.62 0.92 -15.81
C SER A 15 -17.25 -0.45 -15.47
N SER A 16 -17.96 -1.02 -16.44
CA SER A 16 -18.58 -2.35 -16.37
C SER A 16 -17.91 -3.27 -17.38
N PRO A 17 -17.57 -4.53 -17.03
CA PRO A 17 -17.83 -5.22 -15.76
C PRO A 17 -16.84 -4.85 -14.64
N ARG A 18 -17.31 -4.84 -13.38
CA ARG A 18 -16.50 -4.46 -12.19
C ARG A 18 -15.27 -5.33 -11.94
N ASN A 19 -15.33 -6.62 -12.29
CA ASN A 19 -14.24 -7.56 -12.10
C ASN A 19 -13.87 -8.17 -13.45
N ILE A 20 -12.59 -8.06 -13.79
CA ILE A 20 -12.02 -8.66 -14.99
C ILE A 20 -11.17 -9.86 -14.52
N TYR A 21 -11.28 -10.97 -15.24
CA TYR A 21 -10.43 -12.13 -15.01
C TYR A 21 -8.97 -11.74 -15.29
N GLN A 22 -8.13 -11.78 -14.27
CA GLN A 22 -6.71 -11.42 -14.34
C GLN A 22 -5.89 -12.28 -13.38
N ALA A 23 -4.57 -12.35 -13.61
CA ALA A 23 -3.66 -13.13 -12.78
C ALA A 23 -3.57 -12.61 -11.33
N GLY A 24 -3.56 -11.29 -11.15
CA GLY A 24 -3.49 -10.64 -9.84
C GLY A 24 -4.79 -10.75 -9.04
N CYS A 25 -4.68 -10.71 -7.71
CA CYS A 25 -5.81 -10.61 -6.82
C CYS A 25 -6.60 -9.31 -7.05
N MET A 26 -7.91 -9.42 -7.26
CA MET A 26 -8.79 -8.26 -7.42
C MET A 26 -9.28 -7.65 -6.08
N ARG A 27 -8.93 -8.25 -4.92
CA ARG A 27 -9.30 -7.72 -3.61
C ARG A 27 -8.41 -6.56 -3.21
N THR A 28 -8.95 -5.61 -2.46
CA THR A 28 -8.15 -4.60 -1.77
C THR A 28 -7.61 -5.20 -0.47
N LEU A 29 -6.34 -4.96 -0.15
CA LEU A 29 -5.76 -5.52 1.08
C LEU A 29 -6.49 -4.93 2.30
N TYR A 30 -6.82 -5.78 3.27
CA TYR A 30 -7.60 -5.42 4.47
C TYR A 30 -9.07 -5.05 4.23
N ASP A 31 -9.60 -5.20 3.00
CA ASP A 31 -11.04 -5.03 2.76
C ASP A 31 -11.85 -6.23 3.30
N ASP A 32 -13.17 -6.11 3.33
CA ASP A 32 -14.09 -7.17 3.77
C ASP A 32 -13.96 -8.46 2.92
N GLY A 33 -13.50 -8.33 1.68
CA GLY A 33 -13.26 -9.46 0.80
C GLY A 33 -11.97 -10.22 1.09
N CYS A 34 -10.93 -9.51 1.52
CA CYS A 34 -9.60 -10.02 1.85
C CYS A 34 -9.55 -10.52 3.29
N LYS A 35 -10.24 -9.86 4.23
CA LYS A 35 -10.34 -10.24 5.65
C LYS A 35 -9.04 -10.32 6.45
N VAL A 36 -7.90 -9.96 5.86
CA VAL A 36 -6.63 -9.83 6.59
C VAL A 36 -6.81 -8.77 7.68
N ASN A 37 -6.48 -9.11 8.92
CA ASN A 37 -6.50 -8.14 10.02
C ASN A 37 -5.26 -7.25 9.94
N ARG A 38 -5.48 -5.97 9.65
CA ARG A 38 -4.43 -4.94 9.51
C ARG A 38 -3.56 -4.78 10.77
N GLU A 39 -4.15 -4.93 11.96
CA GLU A 39 -3.44 -4.72 13.23
C GLU A 39 -2.45 -5.86 13.53
N LYS A 40 -2.64 -7.07 12.98
CA LYS A 40 -1.69 -8.18 13.16
C LYS A 40 -0.36 -7.96 12.45
N PHE A 41 -0.38 -7.18 11.37
CA PHE A 41 0.77 -6.96 10.50
C PHE A 41 1.38 -5.57 10.64
N THR A 42 0.81 -4.72 11.51
CA THR A 42 1.34 -3.38 11.73
C THR A 42 2.69 -3.44 12.43
N VAL A 43 3.63 -2.61 11.98
CA VAL A 43 4.94 -2.47 12.59
C VAL A 43 5.14 -1.02 12.96
N ASN A 44 5.50 -0.78 14.22
CA ASN A 44 5.86 0.55 14.70
C ASN A 44 7.34 0.80 14.45
N GLY A 45 7.66 1.95 13.87
CA GLY A 45 9.02 2.36 13.56
C GLY A 45 9.28 3.81 13.89
N ARG A 46 10.54 4.21 13.75
CA ARG A 46 10.98 5.60 13.86
C ARG A 46 11.78 5.98 12.63
N VAL A 47 11.63 7.24 12.24
CA VAL A 47 12.45 7.83 11.18
C VAL A 47 13.87 8.01 11.72
N THR A 48 14.88 7.62 10.94
CA THR A 48 16.29 7.84 11.27
C THR A 48 16.86 9.02 10.49
N GLU A 49 16.55 9.09 9.20
CA GLU A 49 16.96 10.18 8.30
C GLU A 49 15.87 10.43 7.26
N ASN A 50 15.90 11.60 6.62
CA ASN A 50 14.97 11.94 5.56
C ASN A 50 15.66 12.72 4.44
N SER A 51 15.19 12.54 3.21
CA SER A 51 15.68 13.30 2.07
C SER A 51 15.21 14.76 2.12
N ARG A 52 15.97 15.66 1.47
CA ARG A 52 15.57 17.07 1.29
C ARG A 52 14.20 17.22 0.61
N THR A 53 13.84 16.27 -0.25
CA THR A 53 12.57 16.25 -0.96
C THR A 53 11.43 15.65 -0.14
N GLY A 54 11.66 14.95 0.97
CA GLY A 54 10.59 14.32 1.75
C GLY A 54 9.82 13.23 0.99
N THR A 55 10.44 12.66 -0.05
CA THR A 55 9.95 11.52 -0.82
C THR A 55 10.64 10.22 -0.41
N VAL A 56 11.81 10.31 0.20
CA VAL A 56 12.59 9.16 0.64
C VAL A 56 12.93 9.34 2.11
N LEU A 57 12.60 8.35 2.93
CA LEU A 57 12.90 8.36 4.36
C LEU A 57 13.62 7.07 4.74
N LYS A 58 14.51 7.16 5.73
CA LYS A 58 15.14 6.00 6.34
C LYS A 58 14.49 5.68 7.68
N HIS A 59 14.49 4.40 8.03
CA HIS A 59 13.88 3.89 9.26
C HIS A 59 14.79 2.92 10.01
N ASN A 60 14.35 2.51 11.20
CA ASN A 60 15.04 1.56 12.07
C ASN A 60 14.50 0.11 11.98
N LEU A 61 13.56 -0.17 11.08
CA LEU A 61 12.97 -1.50 10.91
C LEU A 61 13.90 -2.49 10.19
N THR A 62 13.66 -3.80 10.39
CA THR A 62 14.55 -4.90 9.97
C THR A 62 13.89 -5.94 9.04
N GLN A 63 12.67 -5.67 8.58
CA GLN A 63 11.96 -6.57 7.66
C GLN A 63 12.69 -6.67 6.32
N PRO A 64 12.54 -7.78 5.59
CA PRO A 64 13.19 -7.96 4.30
C PRO A 64 12.73 -6.92 3.27
N ASP A 65 13.56 -6.74 2.25
CA ASP A 65 13.28 -5.87 1.11
C ASP A 65 11.93 -6.21 0.49
N GLY A 66 11.20 -5.18 0.06
CA GLY A 66 9.87 -5.33 -0.52
C GLY A 66 8.75 -5.59 0.49
N TRP A 67 9.04 -5.85 1.77
CA TRP A 67 7.98 -6.16 2.76
C TRP A 67 6.94 -5.06 2.92
N PHE A 68 7.35 -3.79 2.85
CA PHE A 68 6.43 -2.65 2.96
C PHE A 68 6.09 -2.00 1.62
N SER A 69 6.59 -2.55 0.50
CA SER A 69 6.26 -2.04 -0.84
C SER A 69 4.75 -2.11 -1.09
N GLN A 70 4.19 -1.07 -1.70
CA GLN A 70 2.75 -0.87 -1.89
C GLN A 70 1.95 -0.83 -0.57
N GLY A 71 2.64 -0.62 0.54
CA GLY A 71 2.05 -0.50 1.87
C GLY A 71 1.63 0.93 2.18
N VAL A 72 1.23 1.15 3.44
CA VAL A 72 0.83 2.47 3.93
C VAL A 72 1.65 2.79 5.17
N ILE A 73 2.23 3.97 5.23
CA ILE A 73 2.84 4.55 6.43
C ILE A 73 1.88 5.59 7.02
N LYS A 74 1.69 5.57 8.34
CA LYS A 74 0.90 6.54 9.10
C LYS A 74 1.79 7.14 10.19
N PHE A 75 2.01 8.44 10.13
CA PHE A 75 2.83 9.13 11.13
C PHE A 75 2.01 9.35 12.41
N ALA A 76 2.62 9.01 13.54
CA ALA A 76 2.02 9.16 14.87
C ALA A 76 2.62 10.34 15.66
N GLY A 77 3.76 10.87 15.22
CA GLY A 77 4.42 12.02 15.83
C GLY A 77 4.97 13.01 14.81
N GLY A 78 5.61 14.06 15.32
CA GLY A 78 6.22 15.12 14.52
C GLY A 78 5.22 16.02 13.81
N ARG A 79 5.71 16.82 12.86
CA ARG A 79 4.90 17.78 12.07
C ARG A 79 3.92 17.12 11.11
N ASN A 80 4.07 15.83 10.87
CA ASN A 80 3.19 15.04 10.00
C ASN A 80 2.23 14.14 10.79
N ALA A 81 2.05 14.35 12.10
CA ALA A 81 1.17 13.52 12.92
C ALA A 81 -0.24 13.42 12.32
N GLY A 82 -0.74 12.18 12.16
CA GLY A 82 -2.02 11.88 11.54
C GLY A 82 -1.98 11.69 10.01
N LEU A 83 -0.90 12.10 9.34
CA LEU A 83 -0.75 11.95 7.89
C LEU A 83 -0.45 10.50 7.51
N SER A 84 -1.11 10.03 6.44
CA SER A 84 -0.84 8.74 5.83
C SER A 84 -0.32 8.89 4.40
N ARG A 85 0.65 8.06 4.00
CA ARG A 85 1.18 7.99 2.64
C ARG A 85 1.40 6.55 2.19
N THR A 86 1.34 6.34 0.89
CA THR A 86 1.66 5.05 0.28
C THR A 86 3.16 4.91 0.14
N VAL A 87 3.69 3.78 0.60
CA VAL A 87 5.07 3.37 0.35
C VAL A 87 5.12 2.74 -1.05
N LYS A 88 5.79 3.40 -1.98
CA LYS A 88 5.96 2.92 -3.36
C LYS A 88 6.91 1.72 -3.39
N ALA A 89 8.06 1.85 -2.74
CA ALA A 89 9.07 0.81 -2.64
C ALA A 89 9.74 0.82 -1.26
N HIS A 90 10.16 -0.36 -0.82
CA HIS A 90 10.96 -0.59 0.39
C HIS A 90 12.19 -1.40 0.04
N GLY A 91 13.37 -0.90 0.41
CA GLY A 91 14.65 -1.61 0.26
C GLY A 91 15.60 -1.23 1.39
N GLY A 92 16.21 -2.24 2.01
CA GLY A 92 17.02 -2.11 3.20
C GLY A 92 16.28 -1.35 4.30
N ASN A 93 16.82 -0.20 4.68
CA ASN A 93 16.25 0.68 5.70
C ASN A 93 15.54 1.91 5.11
N THR A 94 15.19 1.88 3.82
CA THR A 94 14.70 3.05 3.08
C THR A 94 13.29 2.82 2.53
N PHE A 95 12.39 3.78 2.77
CA PHE A 95 11.11 3.87 2.10
C PHE A 95 11.13 4.97 1.03
N GLU A 96 10.69 4.61 -0.17
CA GLU A 96 10.29 5.56 -1.21
C GLU A 96 8.78 5.77 -1.14
N LEU A 97 8.33 7.01 -0.96
CA LEU A 97 6.92 7.37 -0.88
C LEU A 97 6.38 7.76 -2.26
N ALA A 98 5.14 7.37 -2.55
CA ALA A 98 4.49 7.70 -3.82
C ALA A 98 4.23 9.21 -3.99
N LEU A 99 4.04 9.93 -2.88
CA LEU A 99 3.82 11.37 -2.85
C LEU A 99 4.69 12.00 -1.78
N ARG A 100 5.16 13.22 -2.07
CA ARG A 100 5.95 14.04 -1.14
C ARG A 100 5.17 14.33 0.15
N LEU A 101 5.88 14.27 1.27
CA LEU A 101 5.35 14.73 2.56
C LEU A 101 5.31 16.27 2.62
N PRO A 102 4.25 16.89 3.20
CA PRO A 102 4.15 18.34 3.34
C PRO A 102 5.33 18.94 4.13
N TYR A 103 5.74 18.26 5.19
CA TYR A 103 6.92 18.62 5.97
C TYR A 103 7.92 17.46 5.93
N PRO A 104 9.24 17.73 5.82
CA PRO A 104 10.25 16.68 5.96
C PRO A 104 10.22 16.12 7.39
N PRO A 105 10.02 14.80 7.59
CA PRO A 105 10.14 14.18 8.90
C PRO A 105 11.51 14.37 9.52
N GLN A 106 11.56 14.42 10.84
CA GLN A 106 12.79 14.50 11.62
C GLN A 106 13.16 13.12 12.18
N ALA A 107 14.45 12.94 12.47
CA ALA A 107 14.93 11.76 13.18
C ALA A 107 14.21 11.62 14.53
N GLY A 108 13.69 10.43 14.82
CA GLY A 108 12.93 10.12 16.02
C GLY A 108 11.40 10.15 15.84
N ASP A 109 10.88 10.73 14.75
CA ASP A 109 9.44 10.76 14.47
C ASP A 109 8.86 9.34 14.41
N ALA A 110 7.84 9.08 15.23
CA ALA A 110 7.20 7.79 15.32
C ALA A 110 6.18 7.59 14.17
N PHE A 111 6.16 6.39 13.60
CA PHE A 111 5.18 6.00 12.60
C PHE A 111 4.72 4.55 12.78
N LYS A 112 3.56 4.25 12.23
CA LYS A 112 3.06 2.89 12.00
C LYS A 112 3.11 2.60 10.53
N VAL A 113 3.72 1.48 10.13
CA VAL A 113 3.72 1.02 8.75
C VAL A 113 2.91 -0.27 8.64
N TYR A 114 2.17 -0.37 7.55
CA TYR A 114 1.36 -1.53 7.21
C TYR A 114 1.92 -2.12 5.92
N PRO A 115 2.24 -3.42 5.90
CA PRO A 115 2.78 -4.05 4.71
C PRO A 115 1.78 -3.99 3.56
N GLY A 116 2.32 -3.85 2.34
CA GLY A 116 1.54 -3.93 1.13
C GLY A 116 1.39 -5.36 0.61
N CYS A 117 0.60 -5.49 -0.44
CA CYS A 117 0.35 -6.73 -1.16
C CYS A 117 0.52 -6.47 -2.65
N ASP A 118 1.42 -7.21 -3.27
CA ASP A 118 1.74 -7.19 -4.70
C ASP A 118 0.69 -7.92 -5.57
N LYS A 119 -0.42 -8.33 -4.94
CA LYS A 119 -1.54 -9.07 -5.55
C LYS A 119 -1.18 -10.47 -6.06
N ARG A 120 -0.01 -11.01 -5.71
CA ARG A 120 0.39 -12.37 -6.11
C ARG A 120 -0.16 -13.42 -5.15
N ARG A 121 -0.37 -14.62 -5.69
CA ARG A 121 -0.84 -15.77 -4.91
C ARG A 121 0.14 -16.15 -3.80
N ASP A 122 1.42 -16.21 -4.14
CA ASP A 122 2.46 -16.67 -3.21
C ASP A 122 2.61 -15.70 -2.04
N THR A 123 2.63 -14.39 -2.28
CA THR A 123 2.55 -13.38 -1.21
C THR A 123 1.29 -13.54 -0.36
N CYS A 124 0.13 -13.81 -0.96
CA CYS A 124 -1.10 -14.01 -0.20
C CYS A 124 -1.04 -15.24 0.74
N LYS A 125 -0.33 -16.29 0.33
CA LYS A 125 -0.12 -17.52 1.11
C LYS A 125 0.99 -17.32 2.15
N ASP A 126 2.18 -16.94 1.72
CA ASP A 126 3.38 -17.01 2.54
C ASP A 126 3.49 -15.83 3.52
N LYS A 127 3.04 -14.64 3.10
CA LYS A 127 3.12 -13.43 3.94
C LYS A 127 1.88 -13.23 4.81
N PHE A 128 0.70 -13.54 4.29
CA PHE A 128 -0.57 -13.22 4.96
C PHE A 128 -1.37 -14.46 5.40
N ASP A 129 -0.95 -15.66 5.03
CA ASP A 129 -1.67 -16.92 5.30
C ASP A 129 -3.17 -16.85 4.95
N ASN A 130 -3.47 -16.25 3.80
CA ASN A 130 -4.82 -15.84 3.44
C ASN A 130 -5.26 -16.33 2.05
N ILE A 131 -4.77 -17.50 1.65
CA ILE A 131 -5.02 -18.07 0.33
C ILE A 131 -6.52 -18.34 0.08
N VAL A 132 -7.29 -18.66 1.14
CA VAL A 132 -8.74 -18.92 1.08
C VAL A 132 -9.54 -17.71 0.56
N HIS A 133 -9.04 -16.50 0.79
CA HIS A 133 -9.69 -15.26 0.37
C HIS A 133 -9.05 -14.64 -0.88
N PHE A 134 -8.09 -15.34 -1.52
CA PHE A 134 -7.47 -14.90 -2.76
C PHE A 134 -8.48 -14.94 -3.92
N ARG A 135 -8.62 -13.81 -4.62
CA ARG A 135 -9.55 -13.65 -5.74
C ARG A 135 -8.80 -13.21 -7.00
N GLY A 136 -7.83 -14.02 -7.41
CA GLY A 136 -7.09 -13.87 -8.67
C GLY A 136 -7.04 -15.20 -9.40
N PHE A 137 -6.61 -15.17 -10.66
CA PHE A 137 -6.59 -16.34 -11.52
C PHE A 137 -5.18 -16.53 -12.11
N PRO A 138 -4.22 -17.05 -11.32
CA PRO A 138 -2.79 -17.01 -11.64
C PRO A 138 -2.40 -17.85 -12.85
N PHE A 139 -3.29 -18.76 -13.27
CA PHE A 139 -3.08 -19.65 -14.41
C PHE A 139 -3.74 -19.13 -15.69
N ILE A 140 -4.32 -17.92 -15.68
CA ILE A 140 -4.77 -17.29 -16.92
C ILE A 140 -3.51 -17.03 -17.76
N PRO A 141 -3.44 -17.56 -18.99
CA PRO A 141 -2.33 -17.28 -19.88
C PRO A 141 -2.24 -15.78 -20.13
N SER A 142 -1.03 -15.23 -20.19
CA SER A 142 -0.85 -13.89 -20.72
C SER A 142 -1.46 -13.84 -22.12
N ALA A 143 -2.07 -12.71 -22.47
CA ALA A 143 -2.39 -12.46 -23.87
C ALA A 143 -1.05 -12.36 -24.61
N ASP A 144 -0.60 -13.48 -25.19
CA ASP A 144 0.43 -13.42 -26.21
C ASP A 144 -0.16 -12.59 -27.34
N THR A 145 0.45 -11.45 -27.62
CA THR A 145 0.28 -10.77 -28.90
C THR A 145 0.63 -11.79 -29.97
N VAL A 146 -0.40 -12.34 -30.61
CA VAL A 146 -0.27 -13.05 -31.88
C VAL A 146 0.50 -12.10 -32.80
N VAL A 147 1.69 -12.53 -33.21
CA VAL A 147 2.51 -11.87 -34.23
C VAL A 147 1.75 -11.81 -35.54
#